data_AF-A0AAP2DQV5-F1
#
_entry.id   AF-A0AAP2DQV5-F1
#
_cell.length_a   1.000
_cell.length_b   1.000
_cell.length_c   1.000
_cell.angle_alpha   90.00
_cell.angle_beta   90.00
_cell.angle_gamma   90.00
#
_symmetry.space_group_name_H-M   'P 1'
#
loop_
_entity.id
_entity.type
_entity.pdbx_description
1 polymer ?
#
loop_
_entity_poly.entity_id
_entity_poly.type
_entity_poly.pdbx_seq_one_letter_code
_entity_poly.pdbx_strand_id
1 'polypeptide(L)' 'MSNKTRSILKAIAVILVLLTVMMQVGWVAIPIISPYKFWIAVIAFGTLLVASK' A
#
# COMPACT_ATOMS: atom_id res chain seq x y z
N MET A 1 13.85 6.13 13.71
CA MET A 1 12.77 6.62 12.83
C MET A 1 11.94 7.61 13.62
N SER A 2 11.81 8.86 13.16
CA SER A 2 11.01 9.85 13.87
C SER A 2 9.52 9.50 13.79
N ASN A 3 8.72 9.97 14.74
CA ASN A 3 7.26 9.81 14.73
C ASN A 3 6.66 10.32 13.40
N LYS A 4 7.25 11.37 12.82
CA LYS A 4 6.86 11.91 11.51
C LYS A 4 7.08 10.89 10.39
N THR A 5 8.26 10.28 10.31
CA THR A 5 8.57 9.28 9.28
C THR A 5 7.66 8.05 9.41
N ARG A 6 7.39 7.58 10.65
CA ARG A 6 6.49 6.44 10.90
C ARG A 6 5.07 6.73 10.42
N SER A 7 4.57 7.93 10.73
CA SER A 7 3.24 8.37 10.29
C SER A 7 3.13 8.42 8.77
N ILE A 8 4.15 8.97 8.08
CA ILE A 8 4.20 9.03 6.62
C ILE A 8 4.23 7.61 6.01
N LEU A 9 5.03 6.68 6.56
CA LEU A 9 5.07 5.30 6.08
C LEU A 9 3.71 4.61 6.21
N LYS A 10 3.02 4.79 7.34
CA LYS A 10 1.67 4.24 7.55
C LYS A 10 0.69 4.82 6.53
N ALA A 11 0.71 6.12 6.30
CA ALA A 11 -0.15 6.77 5.32
C ALA A 11 0.09 6.22 3.90
N ILE A 12 1.35 6.11 3.47
CA ILE A 12 1.70 5.54 2.16
C ILE A 12 1.23 4.09 2.05
N ALA A 13 1.45 3.27 3.08
CA ALA A 13 0.99 1.88 3.09
C ALA A 13 -0.53 1.78 2.93
N VAL A 14 -1.30 2.60 3.66
CA VAL A 14 -2.76 2.64 3.56
C VAL A 14 -3.23 3.05 2.16
N ILE A 15 -2.60 4.06 1.56
CA ILE A 15 -2.92 4.52 0.19
C ILE A 15 -2.66 3.40 -0.83
N LEU A 16 -1.54 2.69 -0.71
CA LEU A 16 -1.22 1.57 -1.60
C LEU A 16 -2.25 0.45 -1.49
N VAL A 17 -2.66 0.07 -0.27
CA VAL A 17 -3.71 -0.94 -0.07
C VAL A 17 -5.03 -0.48 -0.68
N LEU A 18 -5.44 0.77 -0.43
CA LEU A 18 -6.68 1.34 -0.99
C LEU A 18 -6.67 1.30 -2.52
N LEU A 19 -5.58 1.73 -3.16
CA LEU A 19 -5.44 1.66 -4.61
C LEU A 19 -5.60 0.22 -5.11
N THR A 20 -4.97 -0.73 -4.43
CA THR A 20 -5.05 -2.16 -4.79
C THR A 20 -6.48 -2.68 -4.69
N VAL A 21 -7.22 -2.29 -3.65
CA VAL A 21 -8.64 -2.64 -3.47
C VAL A 21 -9.51 -2.01 -4.56
N MET A 22 -9.33 -0.72 -4.85
CA MET A 22 -10.04 -0.03 -5.93
C MET A 22 -9.83 -0.69 -7.29
N MET A 23 -8.61 -1.17 -7.55
CA MET A 23 -8.32 -1.95 -8.75
C MET A 23 -8.91 -3.36 -8.75
N GLN A 24 -9.10 -3.96 -7.57
CA GLN A 24 -9.71 -5.28 -7.45
C GLN A 24 -11.23 -5.25 -7.68
N VAL A 25 -11.89 -4.18 -7.24
CA VAL A 25 -13.34 -3.97 -7.46
C VAL A 25 -13.65 -3.34 -8.83
N GLY A 26 -12.63 -3.04 -9.64
CA GLY A 26 -12.78 -2.51 -11.00
C GLY A 26 -13.09 -1.01 -11.08
N TRP A 27 -12.95 -0.26 -9.98
CA TRP A 27 -13.13 1.20 -9.99
C TRP A 27 -11.97 1.93 -10.66
N VAL A 28 -10.77 1.35 -10.61
CA VAL A 28 -9.54 1.91 -11.18
C VAL A 28 -8.85 0.85 -12.03
N ALA A 29 -8.52 1.16 -13.28
CA ALA A 29 -7.81 0.25 -14.17
C ALA A 29 -6.45 0.83 -14.53
N ILE A 30 -5.38 0.25 -13.97
CA ILE A 30 -3.99 0.59 -14.30
C ILE A 30 -3.31 -0.68 -14.82
N PRO A 31 -3.23 -0.87 -16.14
CA PRO A 31 -2.79 -2.14 -16.74
C PRO A 31 -1.38 -2.55 -16.33
N ILE A 32 -0.46 -1.58 -16.26
CA ILE A 32 0.97 -1.81 -15.97
C ILE A 32 1.17 -2.41 -14.58
N ILE A 33 0.37 -2.01 -13.59
CA ILE A 33 0.51 -2.48 -12.20
C ILE A 33 -0.45 -3.63 -11.85
N SER A 34 -1.39 -3.96 -12.74
CA SER A 34 -2.37 -5.03 -12.55
C SER A 34 -1.77 -6.39 -12.16
N PRO A 35 -0.70 -6.90 -12.83
CA PRO A 35 -0.10 -8.17 -12.44
C PRO A 35 0.63 -8.12 -11.09
N TYR A 36 0.96 -6.92 -10.60
CA TYR A 36 1.71 -6.72 -9.36
C TYR A 36 0.83 -6.37 -8.15
N LYS A 37 -0.50 -6.30 -8.31
CA LYS A 37 -1.44 -5.95 -7.24
C LYS A 37 -1.21 -6.73 -5.94
N PHE A 38 -1.02 -8.04 -6.03
CA PHE A 38 -0.73 -8.89 -4.87
C PHE A 38 0.55 -8.46 -4.14
N TRP A 39 1.64 -8.26 -4.88
CA TRP A 39 2.92 -7.87 -4.32
C TRP A 39 2.91 -6.46 -3.72
N ILE A 40 2.16 -5.53 -4.32
CA ILE A 40 1.93 -4.19 -3.77
C ILE A 40 1.26 -4.28 -2.40
N ALA A 41 0.25 -5.14 -2.25
CA ALA A 41 -0.39 -5.37 -0.95
C ALA A 41 0.59 -5.97 0.07
N VAL A 42 1.39 -6.97 -0.31
CA VAL A 42 2.40 -7.58 0.57
C VAL A 42 3.41 -6.54 1.08
N ILE A 43 3.94 -5.71 0.18
CA ILE A 43 4.89 -4.64 0.54
C ILE A 43 4.23 -3.60 1.45
N ALA A 44 2.98 -3.22 1.16
CA ALA A 44 2.25 -2.26 1.99
C ALA A 44 2.04 -2.80 3.41
N PHE A 45 1.63 -4.06 3.56
CA PHE A 45 1.51 -4.70 4.88
C PHE A 45 2.86 -4.81 5.60
N GLY A 46 3.93 -5.22 4.90
CA GLY A 46 5.27 -5.26 5.47
C GLY A 46 5.74 -3.88 5.96
N THR A 47 5.48 -2.85 5.17
CA THR A 47 5.79 -1.45 5.51
C THR A 47 5.03 -1.00 6.75
N LEU A 48 3.76 -1.36 6.86
CA LEU A 48 2.90 -1.04 8.01
C LEU A 48 3.38 -1.74 9.29
N LEU A 49 3.83 -2.99 9.20
CA LEU A 49 4.43 -3.74 10.31
C LEU A 49 5.72 -3.07 10.81
N VAL A 50 6.61 -2.69 9.88
CA VAL A 50 7.86 -1.98 10.23
C VAL A 50 7.57 -0.63 10.87
N ALA A 51 6.58 0.11 10.36
CA ALA A 51 6.19 1.40 10.91
C ALA A 51 5.45 1.31 12.25
N SER A 52 5.02 0.11 12.67
CA SER A 52 4.27 -0.12 13.91
C SER A 52 5.14 -0.57 15.09
N LYS A 53 6.38 -1.04 14.84
CA LYS A 53 7.41 -1.26 15.86
C LYS A 53 8.18 0.01 16.12
#